data_AF-A0A832TZ98-F1
#
_entry.id   AF-A0A832TZ98-F1
#
_cell.length_a   1.000
_cell.length_b   1.000
_cell.length_c   1.000
_cell.angle_alpha   90.00
_cell.angle_beta   90.00
_cell.angle_gamma   90.00
#
_symmetry.space_group_name_H-M   'P 1'
#
loop_
_entity.id
_entity.type
_entity.pdbx_description
1 polymer ?
#
loop_
_entity_poly.entity_id
_entity_poly.type
_entity_poly.pdbx_seq_one_letter_code
_entity_poly.pdbx_strand_id
1 'polypeptide(L)'
;MTPIVSSAFCSTYDETEVDTAVLRAIDCLGGIGSFVSPGMTVLLKPNLLTGTDPTQAVTTHPSVVGSVARILTDHGCRVVIGDSPGAGTRYTPAALKR
;
A
#
# COMPACT_ATOMS: atom_id res chain seq x y z
N MET A 1 -20.54 0.84 -17.16
CA MET A 1 -19.09 1.04 -17.38
C MET A 1 -18.40 -0.29 -17.19
N THR A 2 -17.48 -0.65 -18.07
CA THR A 2 -16.65 -1.85 -17.91
C THR A 2 -15.58 -1.55 -16.85
N PRO A 3 -15.39 -2.40 -15.83
CA PRO A 3 -14.35 -2.19 -14.85
C PRO A 3 -12.97 -2.31 -15.53
N ILE A 4 -12.11 -1.32 -15.29
CA ILE A 4 -10.71 -1.34 -15.72
C ILE A 4 -9.91 -2.01 -14.60
N VAL A 5 -9.11 -3.02 -14.95
CA VAL A 5 -8.23 -3.74 -14.03
C VAL A 5 -6.81 -3.73 -14.58
N SER A 6 -5.83 -3.50 -13.72
CA SER A 6 -4.41 -3.49 -14.05
C SER A 6 -3.64 -4.43 -13.14
N SER A 7 -2.62 -5.08 -13.69
CA SER A 7 -1.67 -5.91 -12.94
C SER A 7 -0.28 -5.80 -13.56
N ALA A 8 0.75 -5.88 -12.73
CA ALA A 8 2.14 -5.89 -13.15
C ALA A 8 2.89 -6.99 -12.42
N PHE A 9 3.82 -7.63 -13.12
CA PHE A 9 4.63 -8.72 -12.58
C PHE A 9 5.93 -8.19 -11.98
N CYS A 10 6.30 -8.69 -10.80
CA CYS A 10 7.64 -8.64 -10.23
C CYS A 10 8.02 -10.06 -9.78
N SER A 11 9.28 -10.44 -9.93
CA SER A 11 9.71 -11.81 -9.63
C SER A 11 10.03 -12.02 -8.15
N THR A 12 10.32 -10.95 -7.44
CA THR A 12 10.64 -10.91 -6.01
C THR A 12 9.90 -9.77 -5.31
N TYR A 13 10.08 -9.70 -3.99
CA TYR A 13 9.66 -8.57 -3.17
C TYR A 13 10.77 -7.53 -2.95
N ASP A 14 11.87 -7.58 -3.72
CA ASP A 14 12.88 -6.53 -3.74
C ASP A 14 12.21 -5.16 -3.97
N GLU A 15 12.62 -4.16 -3.20
CA GLU A 15 11.95 -2.86 -3.21
C GLU A 15 11.96 -2.20 -4.60
N THR A 16 13.05 -2.32 -5.35
CA THR A 16 13.18 -1.70 -6.68
C THR A 16 12.26 -2.38 -7.69
N GLU A 17 12.18 -3.71 -7.63
CA GLU A 17 11.33 -4.50 -8.52
C GLU A 17 9.84 -4.24 -8.23
N VAL A 18 9.47 -4.18 -6.95
CA VAL A 18 8.10 -3.87 -6.50
C VAL A 18 7.73 -2.44 -6.85
N ASP A 19 8.62 -1.46 -6.63
CA ASP A 19 8.36 -0.06 -6.96
C ASP A 19 8.07 0.12 -8.46
N THR A 20 8.85 -0.55 -9.30
CA THR A 20 8.65 -0.55 -10.76
C THR A 20 7.29 -1.17 -11.14
N ALA A 21 6.93 -2.31 -10.54
CA ALA A 21 5.69 -2.99 -10.84
C ALA A 21 4.46 -2.20 -10.36
N VAL A 22 4.49 -1.66 -9.15
CA VAL A 22 3.39 -0.87 -8.57
C VAL A 22 3.14 0.41 -9.38
N LEU A 23 4.21 1.16 -9.72
CA LEU A 23 4.10 2.36 -10.53
C LEU A 23 3.47 2.05 -11.89
N ARG A 24 3.98 1.02 -12.58
CA ARG A 24 3.42 0.58 -13.87
C ARG A 24 1.96 0.18 -13.77
N ALA A 25 1.56 -0.53 -12.71
CA ALA A 25 0.17 -0.93 -12.52
C ALA A 25 -0.75 0.28 -12.37
N ILE A 26 -0.32 1.31 -11.63
CA ILE A 26 -1.07 2.57 -11.44
C ILE A 26 -1.10 3.39 -12.73
N ASP A 27 0.01 3.47 -13.47
CA ASP A 27 0.09 4.20 -14.74
C ASP A 27 -0.87 3.62 -15.79
N CYS A 28 -1.00 2.29 -15.85
CA CYS A 28 -2.00 1.63 -16.71
C CYS A 28 -3.46 1.98 -16.34
N LEU A 29 -3.72 2.48 -15.12
CA LEU A 29 -5.03 2.98 -14.70
C LEU A 29 -5.21 4.49 -14.94
N GLY A 30 -4.25 5.15 -15.60
CA GLY A 30 -4.27 6.60 -15.84
C GLY A 30 -3.38 7.41 -14.89
N GLY A 31 -2.52 6.74 -14.11
CA GLY A 31 -1.57 7.39 -13.21
C GLY A 31 -2.19 7.86 -11.90
N ILE A 32 -1.34 8.14 -10.91
CA ILE A 32 -1.80 8.46 -9.55
C ILE A 32 -2.68 9.72 -9.48
N GLY A 33 -2.42 10.70 -10.34
CA GLY A 33 -3.19 11.94 -10.43
C GLY A 33 -4.65 11.76 -10.88
N SER A 34 -4.99 10.58 -11.41
CA SER A 34 -6.39 10.21 -11.72
C SER A 34 -7.21 9.87 -10.47
N PHE A 35 -6.55 9.63 -9.33
CA PHE A 35 -7.20 9.21 -8.08
C PHE A 35 -7.13 10.25 -6.98
N VAL A 36 -6.05 11.03 -6.94
CA VAL A 36 -5.76 11.98 -5.87
C VAL A 36 -5.17 13.26 -6.43
N SER A 37 -5.12 14.32 -5.62
CA SER A 37 -4.48 15.58 -5.96
C SER A 37 -3.48 16.01 -4.87
N PRO A 38 -2.45 16.80 -5.21
CA PRO A 38 -1.51 17.33 -4.22
C PRO A 38 -2.23 18.05 -3.07
N GLY A 39 -1.74 17.90 -1.85
CA GLY A 39 -2.34 18.45 -0.63
C GLY A 39 -3.46 17.60 0.00
N MET A 40 -3.96 16.58 -0.68
CA MET A 40 -4.93 15.65 -0.08
C MET A 40 -4.32 14.85 1.06
N THR A 41 -5.13 14.56 2.09
CA THR A 41 -4.79 13.54 3.09
C THR A 41 -5.43 12.22 2.67
N VAL A 42 -4.62 11.18 2.47
CA VAL A 42 -5.05 9.89 1.93
C VAL A 42 -4.83 8.81 2.99
N LEU A 43 -5.89 8.05 3.29
CA LEU A 43 -5.79 6.82 4.08
C LEU A 43 -5.34 5.67 3.17
N LEU A 44 -4.12 5.18 3.38
CA LEU A 44 -3.69 3.90 2.83
C LEU A 44 -4.15 2.79 3.78
N LYS A 45 -5.04 1.91 3.29
CA LYS A 45 -5.65 0.83 4.09
C LYS A 45 -5.15 -0.57 3.70
N PRO A 46 -3.88 -0.92 4.02
CA PRO A 46 -3.36 -2.26 3.75
C PRO A 46 -4.00 -3.30 4.66
N ASN A 47 -3.73 -4.58 4.41
CA ASN A 47 -4.14 -5.68 5.29
C ASN A 47 -3.00 -5.94 6.30
N LEU A 48 -3.06 -5.34 7.49
CA LEU A 48 -2.00 -5.42 8.51
C LEU A 48 -2.26 -6.46 9.60
N LEU A 49 -3.50 -6.89 9.82
CA LEU A 49 -3.94 -8.01 10.69
C LEU A 49 -3.12 -8.27 11.96
N THR A 50 -1.95 -8.90 11.82
CA THR A 50 -0.99 -9.24 12.87
C THR A 50 0.46 -9.12 12.36
N GLY A 51 1.38 -8.75 13.24
CA GLY A 51 2.82 -8.82 12.96
C GLY A 51 3.24 -10.27 12.72
N THR A 52 3.56 -10.60 11.48
CA THR A 52 3.99 -11.93 11.01
C THR A 52 5.13 -11.75 10.04
N ASP A 53 5.97 -12.79 9.89
CA ASP A 53 7.05 -12.75 8.92
C ASP A 53 6.46 -12.54 7.50
N PRO A 54 6.98 -11.58 6.70
CA PRO A 54 6.47 -11.31 5.36
C PRO A 54 6.43 -12.53 4.44
N THR A 55 7.31 -13.54 4.65
CA THR A 55 7.31 -14.76 3.83
C THR A 55 6.07 -15.63 4.04
N GLN A 56 5.31 -15.41 5.13
CA GLN A 56 4.06 -16.13 5.37
C GLN A 56 2.87 -15.57 4.58
N ALA A 57 3.01 -14.36 3.98
CA ALA A 57 1.99 -13.71 3.17
C ALA A 57 0.59 -13.62 3.83
N VAL A 58 0.55 -13.49 5.17
CA VAL A 58 -0.69 -13.29 5.94
C VAL A 58 -1.19 -11.85 5.79
N THR A 59 -0.25 -10.90 5.71
CA THR A 59 -0.50 -9.46 5.57
C THR A 59 0.00 -8.96 4.21
N THR A 60 -0.39 -7.75 3.83
CA THR A 60 0.19 -7.09 2.65
C THR A 60 1.69 -6.93 2.85
N HIS A 61 2.49 -7.36 1.87
CA HIS A 61 3.94 -7.28 1.98
C HIS A 61 4.41 -5.83 2.19
N PRO A 62 5.34 -5.56 3.14
CA PRO A 62 5.77 -4.20 3.48
C PRO A 62 6.28 -3.39 2.28
N SER A 63 7.01 -4.01 1.35
CA SER A 63 7.50 -3.32 0.15
C SER A 63 6.38 -2.78 -0.75
N VAL A 64 5.24 -3.47 -0.85
CA VAL A 64 4.08 -2.99 -1.61
C VAL A 64 3.43 -1.80 -0.90
N VAL A 65 3.28 -1.87 0.42
CA VAL A 65 2.73 -0.76 1.23
C VAL A 65 3.63 0.47 1.12
N GLY A 66 4.94 0.28 1.27
CA GLY A 66 5.93 1.33 1.15
C GLY A 66 5.94 1.98 -0.23
N SER A 67 5.83 1.18 -1.29
CA SER A 67 5.77 1.65 -2.68
C SER A 67 4.60 2.60 -2.91
N VAL A 68 3.39 2.19 -2.54
CA VAL A 68 2.18 3.03 -2.70
C VAL A 68 2.27 4.29 -1.84
N ALA A 69 2.78 4.17 -0.60
CA ALA A 69 2.97 5.32 0.27
C ALA A 69 3.94 6.34 -0.35
N ARG A 70 5.07 5.89 -0.90
CA ARG A 70 6.04 6.75 -1.60
C ARG A 70 5.43 7.47 -2.79
N ILE A 71 4.73 6.74 -3.67
CA ILE A 71 4.05 7.33 -4.84
C ILE A 71 3.08 8.44 -4.42
N LEU A 72 2.30 8.22 -3.35
CA LEU A 72 1.38 9.22 -2.82
C LEU A 72 2.11 10.42 -2.21
N THR A 73 3.16 10.20 -1.41
CA THR A 73 3.92 11.30 -0.80
C THR A 73 4.67 12.13 -1.84
N ASP A 74 5.25 11.48 -2.86
CA ASP A 74 5.96 12.14 -3.97
C ASP A 74 5.00 12.94 -4.85
N HIS A 75 3.73 12.51 -4.93
CA HIS A 75 2.65 13.28 -5.55
C HIS A 75 2.15 14.46 -4.67
N GLY A 76 2.73 14.68 -3.50
CA GLY A 76 2.39 15.78 -2.60
C GLY A 76 1.20 15.50 -1.70
N CYS A 77 0.78 14.24 -1.52
CA CYS A 77 -0.25 13.88 -0.56
C CYS A 77 0.32 13.65 0.85
N ARG A 78 -0.50 13.89 1.87
CA ARG A 78 -0.22 13.42 3.24
C ARG A 78 -0.81 12.03 3.41
N VAL A 79 0.04 11.03 3.64
CA VAL A 79 -0.40 9.64 3.79
C VAL A 79 -0.61 9.29 5.27
N VAL A 80 -1.76 8.70 5.58
CA VAL A 80 -2.03 8.03 6.86
C VAL A 80 -2.15 6.55 6.57
N ILE A 81 -1.35 5.71 7.22
CA ILE A 81 -1.47 4.26 7.11
C ILE A 81 -2.29 3.77 8.29
N GLY A 82 -3.37 3.06 8.01
CA GLY A 82 -4.24 2.51 9.05
C GLY A 82 -4.98 1.29 8.57
N ASP A 83 -5.25 0.37 9.48
CA ASP A 83 -6.05 -0.81 9.21
C ASP A 83 -7.03 -1.05 10.37
N SER A 84 -8.09 -1.77 10.09
CA SER A 84 -9.09 -2.20 11.07
C SER A 84 -9.05 -3.72 11.16
N PRO A 85 -8.02 -4.32 11.78
CA PRO A 85 -7.91 -5.76 11.90
C PRO A 85 -9.10 -6.28 12.73
N GLY A 86 -9.93 -7.13 12.12
CA GLY A 86 -11.01 -7.81 12.83
C GLY A 86 -10.46 -8.64 14.01
N ALA A 87 -11.35 -9.05 14.93
CA ALA A 87 -11.04 -9.92 16.08
C ALA A 87 -10.44 -9.26 17.35
N GLY A 88 -10.70 -7.97 17.59
CA GLY A 88 -10.49 -7.38 18.93
C GLY A 88 -9.07 -6.92 19.25
N THR A 89 -8.21 -6.79 18.23
CA THR A 89 -6.90 -6.15 18.36
C THR A 89 -7.07 -4.69 18.79
N ARG A 90 -6.72 -4.38 20.04
CA ARG A 90 -6.82 -3.01 20.55
C ARG A 90 -5.75 -2.12 19.92
N TYR A 91 -6.17 -0.99 19.35
CA TYR A 91 -5.26 0.05 18.87
C TYR A 91 -4.52 0.70 20.04
N THR A 92 -3.35 0.14 20.38
CA THR A 92 -2.49 0.61 21.47
C THR A 92 -1.03 0.64 21.02
N PRO A 93 -0.20 1.56 21.53
CA PRO A 93 1.22 1.58 21.19
C PRO A 93 1.92 0.24 21.46
N ALA A 94 1.52 -0.49 22.49
CA ALA A 94 2.08 -1.81 22.80
C ALA A 94 1.74 -2.88 21.74
N ALA A 95 0.53 -2.82 21.16
CA ALA A 95 0.13 -3.70 20.07
C ALA A 95 0.82 -3.32 18.74
N LEU A 96 1.14 -2.04 18.55
CA LEU A 96 1.80 -1.52 17.34
C LEU A 96 3.33 -1.64 17.35
N LYS A 97 3.95 -1.91 18.51
CA LYS A 97 5.41 -2.06 18.67
C LYS A 97 5.94 -3.47 18.36
N ARG A 98 5.06 -4.42 18.05
CA ARG A 98 5.39 -5.81 17.72
C ARG A 98 5.59 -5.97 16.24
#